data_AF-A0A956R4L1-F1
#
_entry.id   AF-A0A956R4L1-F1
#
_cell.length_a   1.000
_cell.length_b   1.000
_cell.length_c   1.000
_cell.angle_alpha   90.00
_cell.angle_beta   90.00
_cell.angle_gamma   90.00
#
_symmetry.space_group_name_H-M   'P 1'
#
loop_
_entity.id
_entity.type
_entity.pdbx_description
1 polymer ?
#
loop_
_entity_poly.entity_id
_entity_poly.type
_entity_poly.pdbx_seq_one_letter_code
_entity_poly.pdbx_strand_id
1 'polypeptide(L)'
;MKDKVLHVLSRYMSRMHAEMTLRRATIKVNIDSRLEDTTAYPRLAATLETSLRLFASESEVESAVGELREVLAPETPSSVRVELRSEADMSLARQAARNLAEKMGARSFVAQKFTTAVSELARNIVQYAKRGELELTPLSEGMRGLKVVAIDQGPGINNLDEILDGKYKSKTGLGKGIVGVRRLMDRFEISSTGSGTRVEAELHL
;
A
#
# COMPACT_ATOMS: atom_id res chain seq x y z
N MET A 1 8.06 19.19 -5.87
CA MET A 1 8.64 18.72 -4.59
C MET A 1 9.58 19.75 -3.97
N LYS A 2 10.60 20.21 -4.70
CA LYS A 2 11.58 21.22 -4.23
C LYS A 2 10.96 22.39 -3.46
N ASP A 3 9.91 23.02 -4.00
CA ASP A 3 9.28 24.18 -3.35
C ASP A 3 8.59 23.83 -2.02
N LYS A 4 8.03 22.62 -1.89
CA LYS A 4 7.45 22.16 -0.61
C LYS A 4 8.54 22.01 0.46
N VAL A 5 9.68 21.42 0.08
CA VAL A 5 10.84 21.28 0.99
C VAL A 5 11.40 22.66 1.38
N LEU A 6 11.54 23.57 0.43
CA LEU A 6 11.98 24.94 0.69
C LEU A 6 11.01 25.70 1.59
N HIS A 7 9.69 25.48 1.42
CA HIS A 7 8.67 26.08 2.27
C HIS A 7 8.84 25.64 3.73
N VAL A 8 9.01 24.34 3.98
CA VAL A 8 9.25 23.81 5.34
C VAL A 8 10.54 24.42 5.92
N LEU A 9 11.66 24.33 5.20
CA LEU A 9 12.94 24.87 5.69
C LEU A 9 12.86 26.37 6.00
N SER A 10 12.14 27.15 5.17
CA SER A 10 12.02 28.61 5.33
C SER A 10 11.20 29.04 6.56
N ARG A 11 10.52 28.10 7.23
CA ARG A 11 9.88 28.35 8.54
C ARG A 11 10.90 28.40 9.69
N TYR A 12 12.06 27.77 9.51
CA TYR A 12 13.07 27.58 10.54
C TYR A 12 14.41 28.27 10.22
N MET A 13 14.61 28.73 8.97
CA MET A 13 15.78 29.50 8.57
C MET A 13 15.44 30.49 7.46
N SER A 14 16.34 31.44 7.18
CA SER A 14 16.17 32.37 6.05
C SER A 14 16.07 31.61 4.73
N ARG A 15 15.31 32.16 3.76
CA ARG A 15 15.14 31.53 2.43
C ARG A 15 16.47 31.23 1.73
N MET A 16 17.45 32.13 1.85
CA MET A 16 18.80 31.93 1.33
C MET A 16 19.51 30.73 1.98
N HIS A 17 19.40 30.58 3.30
CA HIS A 17 19.96 29.42 4.00
C HIS A 17 19.21 28.13 3.65
N ALA A 18 17.89 28.19 3.48
CA ALA A 18 17.08 27.05 3.05
C ALA A 18 17.51 26.54 1.67
N GLU A 19 17.69 27.44 0.70
CA GLU A 19 18.15 27.10 -0.65
C GLU A 19 19.56 26.50 -0.66
N MET A 20 20.49 27.09 0.10
CA MET A 20 21.85 26.58 0.23
C MET A 20 21.89 25.20 0.92
N THR A 21 21.08 25.03 1.96
CA THR A 21 20.95 23.76 2.70
C THR A 21 20.41 22.66 1.80
N LEU A 22 19.31 22.94 1.09
CA LEU A 22 18.72 21.98 0.16
C LEU A 22 19.71 21.63 -0.96
N ARG A 23 20.35 22.62 -1.58
CA ARG A 23 21.33 22.38 -2.66
C ARG A 23 22.50 21.52 -2.21
N ARG A 24 23.05 21.76 -1.02
CA ARG A 24 24.13 20.93 -0.45
C ARG A 24 23.65 19.52 -0.16
N ALA A 25 22.44 19.38 0.39
CA ALA A 25 21.86 18.09 0.69
C ALA A 25 21.61 17.26 -0.57
N THR A 26 21.07 17.86 -1.64
CA THR A 26 20.83 17.16 -2.91
C THR A 26 22.12 16.66 -3.56
N ILE A 27 23.18 17.48 -3.55
CA ILE A 27 24.51 17.06 -4.02
C ILE A 27 25.03 15.89 -3.20
N LYS A 28 24.91 15.95 -1.86
CA LYS A 28 25.42 14.92 -0.96
C LYS A 28 24.74 13.57 -1.13
N VAL A 29 23.42 13.56 -1.41
CA VAL A 29 22.66 12.31 -1.61
C VAL A 29 22.56 11.88 -3.07
N ASN A 30 23.22 12.62 -3.98
CA ASN A 30 23.21 12.40 -5.42
C ASN A 30 21.79 12.32 -6.02
N ILE A 31 20.92 13.28 -5.64
CA ILE A 31 19.59 13.45 -6.23
C ILE A 31 19.55 14.71 -7.08
N ASP A 32 18.79 14.67 -8.17
CA ASP A 32 18.61 15.79 -9.05
C ASP A 32 17.87 16.95 -8.35
N SER A 33 18.04 18.18 -8.84
CA SER A 33 17.45 19.37 -8.20
C SER A 33 15.92 19.44 -8.27
N ARG A 34 15.27 18.68 -9.15
CA ARG A 34 13.80 18.59 -9.23
C ARG A 34 13.23 17.62 -8.19
N LEU A 35 14.10 16.80 -7.58
CA LEU A 35 13.76 15.77 -6.60
C LEU A 35 12.78 14.75 -7.21
N GLU A 36 13.12 14.16 -8.35
CA GLU A 36 12.26 13.16 -9.01
C GLU A 36 12.47 11.75 -8.42
N ASP A 37 13.67 11.45 -7.93
CA ASP A 37 13.99 10.17 -7.31
C ASP A 37 13.55 10.09 -5.83
N THR A 38 12.33 9.60 -5.62
CA THR A 38 11.76 9.38 -4.28
C THR A 38 12.56 8.39 -3.43
N THR A 39 13.40 7.53 -4.01
CA THR A 39 14.20 6.56 -3.24
C THR A 39 15.31 7.23 -2.44
N ALA A 40 15.72 8.43 -2.83
CA ALA A 40 16.71 9.23 -2.14
C ALA A 40 16.12 10.09 -1.00
N TYR A 41 14.79 10.18 -0.87
CA TYR A 41 14.12 11.02 0.13
C TYR A 41 14.49 10.72 1.59
N PRO A 42 14.62 9.45 2.04
CA PRO A 42 15.04 9.18 3.42
C PRO A 42 16.45 9.72 3.73
N ARG A 43 17.38 9.57 2.77
CA ARG A 43 18.75 10.09 2.89
C ARG A 43 18.77 11.61 2.84
N LEU A 44 17.92 12.20 2.00
CA LEU A 44 17.76 13.65 1.89
C LEU A 44 17.24 14.24 3.21
N ALA A 45 16.17 13.67 3.78
CA ALA A 45 15.61 14.09 5.06
C ALA A 45 16.65 14.05 6.20
N ALA A 46 17.42 12.96 6.32
CA ALA A 46 18.48 12.84 7.33
C ALA A 46 19.62 13.87 7.12
N THR A 47 19.94 14.21 5.87
CA THR A 47 20.94 15.22 5.55
C THR A 47 20.46 16.63 5.88
N LEU A 48 19.18 16.92 5.61
CA LEU A 48 18.54 18.18 5.96
C LEU A 48 18.45 18.35 7.48
N GLU A 49 18.08 17.30 8.20
CA GLU A 49 18.08 17.26 9.67
C GLU A 49 19.45 17.67 10.25
N THR A 50 20.54 17.07 9.74
CA THR A 50 21.91 17.38 10.18
C THR A 50 22.24 18.87 9.98
N SER A 51 21.75 19.45 8.89
CA SER A 51 22.00 20.87 8.57
C SER A 51 21.13 21.80 9.42
N LEU A 52 19.87 21.44 9.69
CA LEU A 52 18.95 22.19 10.54
C LEU A 52 19.47 22.36 11.97
N ARG A 53 20.11 21.33 12.52
CA ARG A 53 20.73 21.38 13.87
C ARG A 53 21.80 22.47 14.03
N LEU A 54 22.32 23.02 12.93
CA LEU A 54 23.28 24.14 12.97
C LEU A 54 22.62 25.51 13.14
N PHE A 55 21.31 25.61 12.91
CA PHE A 55 20.60 26.89 12.83
C PHE A 55 19.35 26.98 13.72
N ALA A 56 18.87 25.86 14.25
CA ALA A 56 17.62 25.77 15.00
C ALA A 56 17.80 25.04 16.34
N SER A 57 16.91 25.32 17.30
CA SER A 57 16.82 24.60 18.57
C SER A 57 16.37 23.14 18.38
N GLU A 58 16.58 22.30 19.40
CA GLU A 58 16.21 20.89 19.33
C GLU A 58 14.71 20.66 19.05
N SER A 59 13.83 21.43 19.68
CA SER A 59 12.38 21.37 19.43
C SER A 59 11.98 21.82 18.03
N GLU A 60 12.68 22.81 17.48
CA GLU A 60 12.45 23.28 16.11
C GLU A 60 12.95 22.24 15.09
N VAL A 61 14.09 21.59 15.36
CA VAL A 61 14.59 20.49 14.54
C VAL A 61 13.60 19.33 14.53
N GLU A 62 13.06 18.93 15.69
CA GLU A 62 12.07 17.86 15.78
C GLU A 62 10.82 18.17 14.94
N SER A 63 10.29 19.39 15.08
CA SER A 63 9.14 19.87 14.29
C SER A 63 9.44 19.90 12.79
N ALA A 64 10.58 20.47 12.40
CA ALA A 64 11.02 20.55 11.01
C ALA A 64 11.22 19.17 10.39
N VAL A 65 11.78 18.21 11.14
CA VAL A 65 11.97 16.82 10.68
C VAL A 65 10.64 16.13 10.46
N GLY A 66 9.66 16.34 11.35
CA GLY A 66 8.29 15.85 11.15
C GLY A 66 7.69 16.35 9.83
N GLU A 67 7.68 17.66 9.62
CA GLU A 67 7.17 18.29 8.40
C GLU A 67 7.95 17.85 7.15
N LEU A 68 9.28 17.77 7.22
CA LEU A 68 10.12 17.32 6.12
C LEU A 68 9.87 15.87 5.76
N ARG A 69 9.69 14.98 6.76
CA ARG A 69 9.35 13.57 6.52
C ARG A 69 7.98 13.42 5.90
N GLU A 70 7.02 14.26 6.25
CA GLU A 70 5.69 14.27 5.64
C GLU A 70 5.76 14.75 4.18
N VAL A 71 6.47 15.85 3.91
CA VAL A 71 6.66 16.38 2.55
C VAL A 71 7.47 15.43 1.66
N LEU A 72 8.50 14.81 2.23
CA LEU A 72 9.38 13.85 1.57
C LEU A 72 8.87 12.40 1.73
N ALA A 73 7.64 12.19 2.21
CA ALA A 73 7.01 10.89 2.08
C ALA A 73 6.67 10.69 0.59
N PRO A 74 6.93 9.51 0.00
CA PRO A 74 6.27 9.19 -1.26
C PRO A 74 4.76 9.33 -1.05
N GLU A 75 4.05 9.91 -2.02
CA GLU A 75 2.58 9.93 -1.98
C GLU A 75 2.12 8.47 -1.79
N THR A 76 1.62 8.17 -0.60
CA THR A 76 1.05 6.85 -0.36
C THR A 76 -0.15 6.78 -1.29
N PRO A 77 -0.22 5.78 -2.19
CA PRO A 77 -1.34 5.70 -3.11
C PRO A 77 -2.66 5.74 -2.33
N SER A 78 -3.72 6.28 -2.92
CA SER A 78 -5.03 6.18 -2.29
C SER A 78 -5.56 4.75 -2.36
N SER A 79 -6.48 4.42 -1.46
CA SER A 79 -7.26 3.19 -1.54
C SER A 79 -8.08 3.16 -2.83
N VAL A 80 -8.21 1.97 -3.43
CA VAL A 80 -8.99 1.76 -4.65
C VAL A 80 -10.12 0.79 -4.35
N ARG A 81 -11.36 1.20 -4.65
CA ARG A 81 -12.53 0.35 -4.54
C ARG A 81 -12.98 -0.11 -5.91
N VAL A 82 -13.31 -1.39 -6.04
CA VAL A 82 -13.80 -2.00 -7.28
C VAL A 82 -15.08 -2.79 -6.98
N GLU A 83 -16.19 -2.37 -7.58
CA GLU A 83 -17.41 -3.17 -7.59
C GLU A 83 -17.22 -4.39 -8.49
N LEU A 84 -17.75 -5.53 -8.07
CA LEU A 84 -17.65 -6.78 -8.80
C LEU A 84 -19.03 -7.31 -9.14
N ARG A 85 -19.32 -7.40 -10.44
CA ARG A 85 -20.58 -7.96 -10.97
C ARG A 85 -20.34 -8.93 -12.14
N SER A 86 -19.18 -8.82 -12.79
CA SER A 86 -18.84 -9.50 -14.03
C SER A 86 -17.36 -9.89 -14.11
N GLU A 87 -17.00 -10.69 -15.11
CA GLU A 87 -15.60 -11.04 -15.39
C GLU A 87 -14.76 -9.82 -15.81
N ALA A 88 -15.39 -8.82 -16.44
CA ALA A 88 -14.71 -7.57 -16.80
C ALA A 88 -14.22 -6.84 -15.54
N ASP A 89 -15.04 -6.81 -14.49
CA ASP A 89 -14.69 -6.20 -13.20
C ASP A 89 -13.55 -6.94 -12.50
N MET A 90 -13.48 -8.27 -12.66
CA MET A 90 -12.35 -9.06 -12.15
C MET A 90 -11.03 -8.67 -12.82
N SER A 91 -11.05 -8.32 -14.11
CA SER A 91 -9.88 -7.82 -14.82
C SER A 91 -9.45 -6.45 -14.29
N LEU A 92 -10.42 -5.54 -14.08
CA LEU A 92 -10.18 -4.23 -13.48
C LEU A 92 -9.59 -4.33 -12.07
N ALA A 93 -10.15 -5.19 -11.22
CA ALA A 93 -9.63 -5.44 -9.87
C ALA A 93 -8.18 -5.94 -9.90
N ARG A 94 -7.87 -6.86 -10.82
CA ARG A 94 -6.51 -7.38 -11.00
C ARG A 94 -5.52 -6.30 -11.44
N GLN A 95 -5.93 -5.44 -12.37
CA GLN A 95 -5.09 -4.34 -12.84
C GLN A 95 -4.88 -3.30 -11.74
N ALA A 96 -5.93 -2.96 -10.98
CA ALA A 96 -5.84 -2.06 -9.84
C ALA A 96 -4.87 -2.60 -8.76
N ALA A 97 -4.93 -3.89 -8.44
CA ALA A 97 -4.04 -4.53 -7.48
C ALA A 97 -2.57 -4.51 -7.92
N ARG A 98 -2.30 -4.79 -9.20
CA ARG A 98 -0.95 -4.69 -9.78
C ARG A 98 -0.42 -3.27 -9.73
N ASN A 99 -1.21 -2.30 -10.20
CA ASN A 99 -0.83 -0.89 -10.21
C ASN A 99 -0.55 -0.37 -8.79
N LEU A 100 -1.37 -0.74 -7.81
CA LEU A 100 -1.18 -0.36 -6.42
C LEU A 100 0.13 -0.96 -5.86
N ALA A 101 0.38 -2.25 -6.11
CA ALA A 101 1.60 -2.91 -5.68
C ALA A 101 2.86 -2.27 -6.29
N GLU A 102 2.83 -1.94 -7.59
CA GLU A 102 3.93 -1.27 -8.29
C GLU A 102 4.17 0.14 -7.77
N LYS A 103 3.12 0.93 -7.53
CA LYS A 103 3.22 2.26 -6.90
C LYS A 103 3.78 2.18 -5.48
N MET A 104 3.49 1.10 -4.77
CA MET A 104 4.08 0.81 -3.47
C MET A 104 5.50 0.23 -3.56
N GLY A 105 6.10 0.15 -4.75
CA GLY A 105 7.46 -0.36 -4.94
C GLY A 105 7.62 -1.84 -4.58
N ALA A 106 6.54 -2.62 -4.64
CA ALA A 106 6.59 -4.05 -4.35
C ALA A 106 7.50 -4.78 -5.35
N ARG A 107 8.26 -5.76 -4.84
CA ARG A 107 9.03 -6.68 -5.70
C ARG A 107 8.07 -7.45 -6.61
N SER A 108 8.51 -7.83 -7.81
CA SER A 108 7.69 -8.53 -8.82
C SER A 108 6.95 -9.75 -8.27
N PHE A 109 7.62 -10.56 -7.45
CA PHE A 109 7.02 -11.72 -6.79
C PHE A 109 5.93 -11.35 -5.78
N VAL A 110 6.13 -10.28 -5.00
CA VAL A 110 5.15 -9.78 -4.02
C VAL A 110 3.93 -9.20 -4.74
N ALA A 111 4.14 -8.41 -5.80
CA ALA A 111 3.06 -7.93 -6.66
C ALA A 111 2.24 -9.08 -7.28
N GLN A 112 2.92 -10.15 -7.72
CA GLN A 112 2.26 -11.34 -8.27
C GLN A 112 1.44 -12.09 -7.21
N LYS A 113 1.95 -12.24 -5.97
CA LYS A 113 1.19 -12.82 -4.85
C LYS A 113 -0.10 -12.04 -4.59
N PHE A 114 0.01 -10.72 -4.41
CA PHE A 114 -1.14 -9.85 -4.14
C PHE A 114 -2.17 -9.89 -5.26
N THR A 115 -1.72 -9.78 -6.51
CA THR A 115 -2.58 -9.83 -7.69
C THR A 115 -3.30 -11.18 -7.84
N THR A 116 -2.62 -12.28 -7.48
CA THR A 116 -3.22 -13.62 -7.46
C THR A 116 -4.29 -13.71 -6.38
N ALA A 117 -4.00 -13.27 -5.15
CA ALA A 117 -4.97 -13.23 -4.06
C ALA A 117 -6.23 -12.44 -4.42
N VAL A 118 -6.06 -11.22 -4.96
CA VAL A 118 -7.16 -10.37 -5.43
C VAL A 118 -8.00 -11.06 -6.51
N SER A 119 -7.36 -11.75 -7.47
CA SER A 119 -8.07 -12.46 -8.53
C SER A 119 -8.93 -13.62 -8.01
N GLU A 120 -8.46 -14.33 -6.99
CA GLU A 120 -9.21 -15.40 -6.34
C GLU A 120 -10.40 -14.87 -5.53
N LEU A 121 -10.21 -13.78 -4.78
CA LEU A 121 -11.30 -13.13 -4.05
C LEU A 121 -12.35 -12.57 -5.01
N ALA A 122 -11.93 -11.90 -6.09
CA ALA A 122 -12.83 -11.38 -7.10
C ALA A 122 -13.65 -12.50 -7.77
N ARG A 123 -12.99 -13.61 -8.10
CA ARG A 123 -13.65 -14.79 -8.67
C ARG A 123 -14.69 -15.35 -7.71
N ASN A 124 -14.36 -15.49 -6.43
CA ASN A 124 -15.29 -16.03 -5.44
C ASN A 124 -16.56 -15.17 -5.35
N ILE A 125 -16.41 -13.84 -5.33
CA ILE A 125 -17.54 -12.90 -5.32
C ILE A 125 -18.42 -13.10 -6.55
N VAL A 126 -17.84 -13.02 -7.76
CA VAL A 126 -18.61 -13.11 -9.01
C VAL A 126 -19.26 -14.49 -9.19
N GLN A 127 -18.55 -15.57 -8.88
CA GLN A 127 -19.05 -16.92 -9.09
C GLN A 127 -20.12 -17.32 -8.07
N TYR A 128 -19.90 -17.07 -6.78
CA TYR A 128 -20.74 -17.57 -5.69
C TYR A 128 -21.75 -16.55 -5.17
N ALA A 129 -21.38 -15.27 -5.06
CA ALA A 129 -22.24 -14.22 -4.50
C ALA A 129 -22.91 -13.32 -5.55
N LYS A 130 -22.46 -13.38 -6.81
CA LYS A 130 -22.92 -12.59 -7.98
C LYS A 130 -22.64 -11.09 -7.91
N ARG A 131 -22.52 -10.52 -6.72
CA ARG A 131 -22.13 -9.13 -6.50
C ARG A 131 -21.33 -8.96 -5.23
N GLY A 132 -20.47 -7.96 -5.21
CA GLY A 132 -19.71 -7.55 -4.04
C GLY A 132 -18.73 -6.43 -4.39
N GLU A 133 -17.78 -6.18 -3.51
CA GLU A 133 -16.75 -5.19 -3.71
C GLU A 133 -15.40 -5.65 -3.16
N LEU A 134 -14.34 -5.10 -3.75
CA LEU A 134 -12.99 -5.15 -3.22
C LEU A 134 -12.54 -3.74 -2.87
N GLU A 135 -11.91 -3.59 -1.72
CA GLU A 135 -11.17 -2.40 -1.33
C GLU A 135 -9.69 -2.77 -1.20
N LEU A 136 -8.85 -2.09 -1.98
CA LEU A 136 -7.40 -2.27 -2.01
C LEU A 136 -6.76 -1.07 -1.31
N THR A 137 -6.03 -1.30 -0.23
CA THR A 137 -5.50 -0.24 0.63
C THR A 137 -3.99 -0.41 0.79
N PRO A 138 -3.17 0.60 0.47
CA PRO A 138 -1.77 0.57 0.84
C PRO A 138 -1.63 0.77 2.35
N LEU A 139 -0.75 0.00 2.97
CA LEU A 139 -0.39 0.12 4.37
C LEU A 139 0.95 0.87 4.45
N SER A 140 0.95 2.01 5.15
CA SER A 140 2.13 2.86 5.34
C SER A 140 2.52 3.01 6.81
N GLU A 141 1.55 2.92 7.74
CA GLU A 141 1.79 3.01 9.18
C GLU A 141 2.13 1.63 9.77
N GLY A 142 3.19 1.57 10.58
CA GLY A 142 3.69 0.32 11.15
C GLY A 142 4.45 -0.52 10.12
N MET A 143 3.79 -1.52 9.54
CA MET A 143 4.40 -2.42 8.56
C MET A 143 3.93 -2.08 7.15
N ARG A 144 4.85 -1.64 6.29
CA ARG A 144 4.54 -1.30 4.90
C ARG A 144 4.00 -2.53 4.17
N GLY A 145 2.86 -2.36 3.49
CA GLY A 145 2.12 -3.49 2.96
C GLY A 145 1.01 -3.12 1.99
N LEU A 146 0.28 -4.14 1.59
CA LEU A 146 -0.91 -4.07 0.76
C LEU A 146 -2.01 -4.86 1.45
N LYS A 147 -3.17 -4.23 1.59
CA LYS A 147 -4.38 -4.86 2.11
C LYS A 147 -5.43 -4.99 1.02
N VAL A 148 -6.15 -6.11 1.05
CA VAL A 148 -7.42 -6.28 0.34
C VAL A 148 -8.52 -6.64 1.35
N VAL A 149 -9.63 -5.93 1.26
CA VAL A 149 -10.89 -6.29 1.91
C VAL A 149 -11.89 -6.67 0.83
N ALA A 150 -12.44 -7.87 0.91
CA ALA A 150 -13.45 -8.38 0.00
C ALA A 150 -14.76 -8.56 0.76
N ILE A 151 -15.85 -7.98 0.25
CA ILE A 151 -17.18 -8.07 0.87
C ILE A 151 -18.19 -8.47 -0.18
N ASP A 152 -19.01 -9.47 0.14
CA ASP A 152 -20.17 -9.83 -0.65
C ASP A 152 -21.43 -9.98 0.22
N GLN A 153 -22.58 -10.00 -0.46
CA GLN A 153 -23.90 -10.24 0.14
C GLN A 153 -24.49 -11.55 -0.38
N GLY A 154 -23.63 -12.55 -0.62
CA GLY A 154 -24.03 -13.87 -1.07
C GLY A 154 -24.61 -14.73 0.05
N PRO A 155 -24.83 -16.03 -0.21
CA PRO A 155 -25.38 -16.97 0.77
C PRO A 155 -24.40 -17.34 1.90
N GLY A 156 -23.17 -16.84 1.85
CA GLY A 156 -22.09 -17.25 2.75
C GLY A 156 -21.49 -18.62 2.42
N ILE A 157 -20.67 -19.11 3.35
CA ILE A 157 -19.89 -20.35 3.26
C ILE A 157 -20.26 -21.22 4.46
N ASN A 158 -21.10 -22.24 4.24
CA ASN A 158 -21.64 -23.08 5.32
C ASN A 158 -20.58 -23.98 6.00
N ASN A 159 -19.61 -24.50 5.24
CA ASN A 159 -18.57 -25.40 5.73
C ASN A 159 -17.18 -24.73 5.74
N LEU A 160 -17.13 -23.50 6.23
CA LEU A 160 -15.93 -22.66 6.20
C LEU A 160 -14.72 -23.35 6.86
N ASP A 161 -14.91 -23.96 8.04
CA ASP A 161 -13.83 -24.63 8.77
C ASP A 161 -13.24 -25.81 7.97
N GLU A 162 -14.09 -26.64 7.35
CA GLU A 162 -13.64 -27.75 6.51
C GLU A 162 -12.85 -27.27 5.29
N ILE A 163 -13.26 -26.15 4.70
CA ILE A 163 -12.56 -25.52 3.58
C ILE A 163 -11.19 -25.03 4.04
N LEU A 164 -11.13 -24.32 5.19
CA LEU A 164 -9.88 -23.79 5.75
C LEU A 164 -8.91 -24.89 6.18
N ASP A 165 -9.42 -26.04 6.63
CA ASP A 165 -8.66 -27.27 6.92
C ASP A 165 -8.09 -27.94 5.65
N GLY A 166 -8.48 -27.48 4.46
CA GLY A 166 -8.03 -28.03 3.18
C GLY A 166 -8.65 -29.38 2.82
N LYS A 167 -9.69 -29.82 3.54
CA LYS A 167 -10.43 -31.06 3.27
C LYS A 167 -11.34 -30.92 2.04
N TYR A 168 -11.67 -29.69 1.66
CA TYR A 168 -12.49 -29.39 0.48
C TYR A 168 -11.65 -29.20 -0.79
N LYS A 169 -11.98 -29.94 -1.84
CA LYS A 169 -11.50 -29.68 -3.21
C LYS A 169 -12.56 -28.92 -4.00
N SER A 170 -12.21 -27.75 -4.53
CA SER A 170 -13.14 -26.99 -5.37
C SER A 170 -13.46 -27.79 -6.64
N LYS A 171 -14.71 -27.66 -7.11
CA LYS A 171 -15.17 -28.27 -8.37
C LYS A 171 -14.41 -27.78 -9.62
N THR A 172 -13.71 -26.63 -9.52
CA THR A 172 -12.95 -26.01 -10.60
C THR A 172 -11.48 -26.46 -10.68
N GLY A 173 -11.01 -27.32 -9.76
CA GLY A 173 -9.77 -28.09 -9.92
C GLY A 173 -8.43 -27.34 -9.83
N LEU A 174 -8.41 -26.00 -9.81
CA LEU A 174 -7.16 -25.23 -9.85
C LEU A 174 -6.40 -25.12 -8.51
N GLY A 175 -6.95 -25.61 -7.40
CA GLY A 175 -6.25 -25.63 -6.10
C GLY A 175 -5.91 -24.25 -5.52
N LYS A 176 -6.52 -23.17 -6.01
CA LYS A 176 -6.23 -21.77 -5.63
C LYS A 176 -7.42 -21.03 -5.02
N GLY A 177 -8.34 -21.73 -4.34
CA GLY A 177 -9.48 -21.07 -3.67
C GLY A 177 -9.07 -20.23 -2.45
N ILE A 178 -10.00 -20.02 -1.52
CA ILE A 178 -9.78 -19.18 -0.31
C ILE A 178 -8.55 -19.61 0.51
N VAL A 179 -8.24 -20.92 0.54
CA VAL A 179 -7.02 -21.47 1.17
C VAL A 179 -5.75 -21.01 0.46
N GLY A 180 -5.79 -20.88 -0.87
CA GLY A 180 -4.70 -20.34 -1.67
C GLY A 180 -4.41 -18.89 -1.31
N VAL A 181 -5.46 -18.07 -1.12
CA VAL A 181 -5.32 -16.70 -0.64
C VAL A 181 -4.65 -16.68 0.74
N ARG A 182 -5.13 -17.48 1.70
CA ARG A 182 -4.55 -17.59 3.04
C ARG A 182 -3.06 -17.99 3.03
N ARG A 183 -2.62 -18.80 2.07
CA ARG A 183 -1.20 -19.21 1.92
C ARG A 183 -0.32 -18.16 1.27
N LEU A 184 -0.89 -17.29 0.44
CA LEU A 184 -0.13 -16.26 -0.30
C LEU A 184 0.13 -15.02 0.56
N MET A 185 -0.75 -14.75 1.52
CA MET A 185 -0.82 -13.53 2.32
C MET A 185 -0.21 -13.75 3.71
N ASP A 186 0.28 -12.69 4.33
CA ASP A 186 0.92 -12.74 5.65
C ASP A 186 -0.10 -12.70 6.79
N ARG A 187 -1.18 -11.93 6.60
CA ARG A 187 -2.37 -11.93 7.46
C ARG A 187 -3.61 -12.26 6.65
N PHE A 188 -4.51 -13.00 7.26
CA PHE A 188 -5.74 -13.45 6.63
C PHE A 188 -6.82 -13.68 7.68
N GLU A 189 -7.94 -13.00 7.50
CA GLU A 189 -9.14 -13.16 8.30
C GLU A 189 -10.34 -13.35 7.38
N ILE A 190 -11.25 -14.22 7.79
CA ILE A 190 -12.48 -14.48 7.06
C ILE A 190 -13.63 -14.65 8.04
N SER A 191 -14.74 -13.99 7.74
CA SER A 191 -16.02 -14.17 8.41
C SER A 191 -17.07 -14.41 7.34
N SER A 192 -17.85 -15.47 7.49
CA SER A 192 -18.94 -15.78 6.56
C SER A 192 -20.18 -16.16 7.34
N THR A 193 -21.32 -15.64 6.90
CA THR A 193 -22.64 -15.85 7.49
C THR A 193 -23.65 -16.05 6.37
N GLY A 194 -24.88 -16.47 6.69
CA GLY A 194 -25.95 -16.57 5.68
C GLY A 194 -26.27 -15.28 4.92
N SER A 195 -25.74 -14.13 5.35
CA SER A 195 -25.90 -12.82 4.72
C SER A 195 -24.69 -12.35 3.90
N GLY A 196 -23.64 -13.16 3.78
CA GLY A 196 -22.48 -12.84 2.94
C GLY A 196 -21.14 -13.21 3.56
N THR A 197 -20.07 -12.93 2.82
CA THR A 197 -18.69 -13.18 3.25
C THR A 197 -17.88 -11.89 3.27
N ARG A 198 -17.07 -11.74 4.31
CA ARG A 198 -16.02 -10.73 4.40
C ARG A 198 -14.67 -11.42 4.55
N VAL A 199 -13.71 -11.03 3.72
CA VAL A 199 -12.31 -11.48 3.78
C VAL A 199 -11.42 -10.26 3.90
N GLU A 200 -10.47 -10.30 4.82
CA GLU A 200 -9.41 -9.30 4.94
C GLU A 200 -8.08 -10.01 4.86
N ALA A 201 -7.19 -9.51 4.00
CA ALA A 201 -5.87 -10.09 3.84
C ALA A 201 -4.82 -9.01 3.61
N GLU A 202 -3.67 -9.19 4.26
CA GLU A 202 -2.54 -8.25 4.20
C GLU A 202 -1.28 -8.97 3.72
N LEU A 203 -0.49 -8.27 2.91
CA LEU A 203 0.79 -8.72 2.39
C LEU A 203 1.83 -7.62 2.63
N HIS A 204 2.94 -7.97 3.29
CA HIS A 204 4.01 -7.04 3.61
C HIS A 204 5.02 -6.93 2.45
N LEU A 205 5.66 -5.76 2.33
CA LEU A 205 6.61 -5.43 1.24
C LEU A 205 8.08 -5.60 1.63
#